data_AF-A0A4E9DQ36-F1
#
_entry.id   AF-A0A4E9DQ36-F1
#
_cell.length_a   1.000
_cell.length_b   1.000
_cell.length_c   1.000
_cell.angle_alpha   90.00
_cell.angle_beta   90.00
_cell.angle_gamma   90.00
#
_symmetry.space_group_name_H-M   'P 1'
#
loop_
_entity.id
_entity.type
_entity.pdbx_description
1 polymer ?
#
loop_
_entity_poly.entity_id
_entity_poly.type
_entity_poly.pdbx_seq_one_letter_code
_entity_poly.pdbx_strand_id
1 'polypeptide(L)'
;SFISLIFVFMFLFLNVFYLTQIKAIQTLSDVLSTKELGEITSKDLKVTKEEIIRQIKEKNSDLKDKNLQIVGEPTETKATVKSDDYTGQVNVTFTVKPKEVSKVELSTVLKTKELGEITSKDLKVTKEEIIRQIKEKNNDLKDKNLQIVGETTETKATVKSDDYTGQVNVTFTVKPKEVSKVELSTVLKTKELGEIKSKDLKVTKEEIIRQIKEKNNDLKDKNLQIVGETTETKATVKSDDYTGQVNVIFTVKQKEVSKVELSTVLKTKELGEIKSKDLKVTKEEIIRQIKEKNNDLKDKNLQIVGETTETKATVKSDDYTGQVNVIFTVKQKEVSKVELSTVLKTKELGEITSKDLKVTKEEIIRQIKEKNSDLKDKNLQIVGEPTETKATVKSDDFQDEVEVEFTFKKKS
;
A
#
# COMPACT_ATOMS: atom_id res chain seq x y z
N SER A 1 -55.28 -62.03 -98.50
CA SER A 1 -54.58 -62.78 -97.45
C SER A 1 -53.09 -62.40 -97.28
N PHE A 2 -52.34 -62.13 -98.36
CA PHE A 2 -50.89 -61.90 -98.29
C PHE A 2 -50.45 -60.59 -97.60
N ILE A 3 -51.23 -59.51 -97.74
CA ILE A 3 -50.89 -58.18 -97.19
C ILE A 3 -50.96 -58.16 -95.66
N SER A 4 -51.88 -58.92 -95.06
CA SER A 4 -52.03 -58.98 -93.59
C SER A 4 -50.83 -59.67 -92.92
N LEU A 5 -50.26 -60.70 -93.56
CA LEU A 5 -49.09 -61.42 -93.02
C LEU A 5 -47.83 -60.57 -93.01
N ILE A 6 -47.64 -59.71 -94.03
CA ILE A 6 -46.50 -58.77 -94.09
C ILE A 6 -46.59 -57.73 -92.99
N PHE A 7 -47.78 -57.19 -92.71
CA PHE A 7 -47.96 -56.23 -91.62
C PHE A 7 -47.70 -56.85 -90.24
N VAL A 8 -48.13 -58.10 -90.03
CA VAL A 8 -47.85 -58.81 -88.77
C VAL A 8 -46.36 -59.09 -88.60
N PHE A 9 -45.66 -59.52 -89.67
CA PHE A 9 -44.21 -59.72 -89.62
C PHE A 9 -43.44 -58.42 -89.42
N MET A 10 -43.86 -57.33 -90.06
CA MET A 10 -43.23 -56.03 -89.88
C MET A 10 -43.44 -55.50 -88.46
N PHE A 11 -44.61 -55.74 -87.85
CA PHE A 11 -44.86 -55.39 -86.45
C PHE A 11 -44.06 -56.25 -85.47
N LEU A 12 -43.89 -57.55 -85.76
CA LEU A 12 -43.03 -58.44 -84.97
C LEU A 12 -41.55 -58.05 -85.08
N PHE A 13 -41.05 -57.78 -86.29
CA PHE A 13 -39.69 -57.31 -86.49
C PHE A 13 -39.45 -55.94 -85.88
N LEU A 14 -40.41 -55.00 -85.96
CA LEU A 14 -40.27 -53.69 -85.34
C LEU A 14 -40.27 -53.79 -83.81
N ASN A 15 -41.10 -54.66 -83.22
CA ASN A 15 -41.08 -54.92 -81.78
C ASN A 15 -39.80 -55.65 -81.31
N VAL A 16 -39.32 -56.63 -82.08
CA VAL A 16 -38.06 -57.35 -81.77
C VAL A 16 -36.84 -56.44 -81.97
N PHE A 17 -36.87 -55.54 -82.96
CA PHE A 17 -35.81 -54.55 -83.21
C PHE A 17 -35.81 -53.43 -82.15
N TYR A 18 -36.99 -53.02 -81.66
CA TYR A 18 -37.08 -52.12 -80.50
C TYR A 18 -36.66 -52.80 -79.19
N LEU A 19 -36.94 -54.09 -79.00
CA LEU A 19 -36.46 -54.85 -77.83
C LEU A 19 -34.95 -55.06 -77.83
N THR A 20 -34.31 -55.15 -79.00
CA THR A 20 -32.85 -55.31 -79.12
C THR A 20 -32.06 -53.99 -79.01
N GLN A 21 -32.75 -52.84 -78.98
CA GLN A 21 -32.17 -51.53 -78.67
C GLN A 21 -32.38 -51.10 -77.21
N ILE A 22 -32.57 -52.07 -76.29
CA ILE A 22 -32.33 -51.81 -74.87
C ILE A 22 -30.82 -51.64 -74.72
N LYS A 23 -30.35 -50.39 -74.85
CA LYS A 23 -29.02 -49.98 -74.44
C LYS A 23 -28.85 -50.48 -73.01
N ALA A 24 -28.00 -51.50 -72.81
CA ALA A 24 -27.78 -52.06 -71.49
C ALA A 24 -27.45 -50.90 -70.55
N ILE A 25 -28.31 -50.68 -69.56
CA ILE A 25 -28.12 -49.62 -68.58
C ILE A 25 -26.90 -50.04 -67.75
N GLN A 26 -25.74 -49.51 -68.10
CA GLN A 26 -24.51 -49.77 -67.37
C GLN A 26 -24.59 -49.14 -65.99
N THR A 27 -24.26 -49.91 -64.95
CA THR A 27 -24.17 -49.37 -63.61
C THR A 27 -22.81 -48.69 -63.43
N LEU A 28 -22.73 -47.66 -62.59
CA LEU A 28 -21.48 -46.98 -62.31
C LEU A 28 -20.41 -47.95 -61.75
N SER A 29 -20.83 -49.02 -61.06
CA SER A 29 -19.92 -50.05 -60.55
C SER A 29 -19.25 -50.87 -61.65
N ASP A 30 -19.85 -50.97 -62.84
CA ASP A 30 -19.31 -51.75 -63.97
C ASP A 30 -18.21 -50.98 -64.70
N VAL A 31 -18.28 -49.64 -64.67
CA VAL A 31 -17.37 -48.74 -65.41
C VAL A 31 -16.34 -48.06 -64.50
N LEU A 32 -16.55 -48.04 -63.18
CA LEU A 32 -15.60 -47.54 -62.20
C LEU A 32 -14.72 -48.71 -61.71
N SER A 33 -13.67 -48.99 -62.48
CA SER A 33 -12.75 -50.12 -62.26
C SER A 33 -11.89 -49.97 -61.00
N THR A 34 -11.48 -48.74 -60.67
CA THR A 34 -10.60 -48.45 -59.53
C THR A 34 -11.35 -47.67 -58.46
N LYS A 35 -11.74 -48.40 -57.40
CA LYS A 35 -12.45 -47.88 -56.22
C LYS A 35 -11.51 -47.39 -55.12
N GLU A 36 -10.28 -47.90 -55.09
CA GLU A 36 -9.23 -47.46 -54.18
C GLU A 36 -8.38 -46.39 -54.87
N LEU A 37 -8.60 -45.13 -54.51
CA LEU A 37 -8.02 -43.97 -55.21
C LEU A 37 -6.57 -43.67 -54.79
N GLY A 38 -6.10 -44.34 -53.72
CA GLY A 38 -4.80 -44.13 -53.11
C GLY A 38 -4.73 -42.82 -52.31
N GLU A 39 -3.56 -42.19 -52.30
CA GLU A 39 -3.30 -40.96 -51.58
C GLU A 39 -3.80 -39.74 -52.36
N ILE A 40 -4.64 -38.93 -51.72
CA ILE A 40 -5.08 -37.63 -52.24
C ILE A 40 -4.37 -36.53 -51.46
N THR A 41 -3.64 -35.70 -52.19
CA THR A 41 -3.03 -34.49 -51.61
C THR A 41 -4.08 -33.39 -51.48
N SER A 42 -4.35 -32.95 -50.25
CA SER A 42 -5.27 -31.84 -49.94
C SER A 42 -4.55 -30.77 -49.12
N LYS A 43 -5.02 -29.53 -49.18
CA LYS A 43 -4.47 -28.41 -48.38
C LYS A 43 -4.60 -28.66 -46.87
N ASP A 44 -5.66 -29.36 -46.48
CA ASP A 44 -5.98 -29.68 -45.09
C ASP A 44 -6.20 -31.20 -44.92
N LEU A 45 -6.42 -31.69 -43.70
CA LEU A 45 -6.73 -33.11 -43.43
C LEU A 45 -8.10 -33.56 -44.00
N LYS A 46 -8.91 -32.62 -44.50
CA LYS A 46 -10.18 -32.91 -45.18
C LYS A 46 -9.99 -32.75 -46.70
N VAL A 47 -10.34 -33.79 -47.45
CA VAL A 47 -10.34 -33.75 -48.92
C VAL A 47 -11.65 -33.16 -49.41
N THR A 48 -11.58 -32.33 -50.43
CA THR A 48 -12.74 -31.73 -51.10
C THR A 48 -13.39 -32.71 -52.09
N LYS A 49 -14.66 -32.48 -52.44
CA LYS A 49 -15.38 -33.33 -53.40
C LYS A 49 -14.73 -33.28 -54.77
N GLU A 50 -14.21 -32.12 -55.15
CA GLU A 50 -13.52 -31.85 -56.39
C GLU A 50 -12.20 -32.62 -56.49
N GLU A 51 -11.42 -32.68 -55.39
CA GLU A 51 -10.18 -33.45 -55.33
C GLU A 51 -10.44 -34.96 -55.46
N ILE A 52 -11.52 -35.47 -54.84
CA ILE A 52 -11.94 -36.87 -54.97
C ILE A 52 -12.37 -37.16 -56.41
N ILE A 53 -13.21 -36.31 -57.02
CA ILE A 53 -13.66 -36.49 -58.42
C ILE A 53 -12.45 -36.45 -59.38
N ARG A 54 -11.51 -35.53 -59.18
CA ARG A 54 -10.29 -35.46 -59.98
C ARG A 54 -9.50 -36.76 -59.89
N GLN A 55 -9.33 -37.31 -58.69
CA GLN A 55 -8.62 -38.57 -58.47
C GLN A 55 -9.37 -39.76 -59.10
N ILE A 56 -10.70 -39.80 -59.03
CA ILE A 56 -11.51 -40.83 -59.71
C ILE A 56 -11.25 -40.78 -61.22
N LYS A 57 -11.27 -39.59 -61.83
CA LYS A 57 -11.03 -39.39 -63.27
C LYS A 57 -9.60 -39.71 -63.68
N GLU A 58 -8.62 -39.49 -62.81
CA GLU A 58 -7.23 -39.83 -63.05
C GLU A 58 -7.02 -41.36 -63.06
N LYS A 59 -7.65 -42.07 -62.11
CA LYS A 59 -7.54 -43.53 -61.97
C LYS A 59 -8.46 -44.32 -62.89
N ASN A 60 -9.53 -43.70 -63.37
CA ASN A 60 -10.52 -44.30 -64.26
C ASN A 60 -10.67 -43.43 -65.52
N SER A 61 -9.76 -43.60 -66.49
CA SER A 61 -9.66 -42.75 -67.69
C SER A 61 -10.96 -42.66 -68.49
N ASP A 62 -11.76 -43.73 -68.51
CA ASP A 62 -13.01 -43.80 -69.25
C ASP A 62 -14.11 -42.90 -68.66
N LEU A 63 -13.90 -42.42 -67.42
CA LEU A 63 -14.79 -41.50 -66.72
C LEU A 63 -14.34 -40.03 -66.81
N LYS A 64 -13.23 -39.73 -67.50
CA LYS A 64 -12.63 -38.39 -67.54
C LYS A 64 -13.60 -37.30 -68.00
N ASP A 65 -14.41 -37.60 -69.02
CA ASP A 65 -15.39 -36.67 -69.61
C ASP A 65 -16.81 -36.85 -69.06
N LYS A 66 -16.98 -37.70 -68.05
CA LYS A 66 -18.28 -38.01 -67.44
C LYS A 66 -18.62 -37.06 -66.30
N ASN A 67 -19.91 -36.85 -66.06
CA ASN A 67 -20.37 -35.98 -64.99
C ASN A 67 -20.50 -36.74 -63.66
N LEU A 68 -19.44 -36.74 -62.86
CA LEU A 68 -19.38 -37.39 -61.55
C LEU A 68 -19.74 -36.41 -60.44
N GLN A 69 -20.49 -36.89 -59.44
CA GLN A 69 -20.89 -36.11 -58.27
C GLN A 69 -20.66 -36.93 -56.99
N ILE A 70 -20.12 -36.29 -55.95
CA ILE A 70 -20.06 -36.90 -54.62
C ILE A 70 -21.40 -36.72 -53.90
N VAL A 71 -21.96 -37.83 -53.44
CA VAL A 71 -23.21 -37.89 -52.68
C VAL A 71 -22.91 -37.66 -51.20
N GLY A 72 -23.59 -36.69 -50.59
CA GLY A 72 -23.40 -36.33 -49.19
C GLY A 72 -22.04 -35.68 -48.92
N GLU A 73 -21.60 -35.74 -47.66
CA GLU A 73 -20.25 -35.32 -47.25
C GLU A 73 -19.29 -36.52 -47.26
N PRO A 74 -18.12 -36.41 -47.90
CA PRO A 74 -17.11 -37.46 -47.82
C PRO A 74 -16.58 -37.58 -46.38
N THR A 75 -16.23 -38.80 -45.98
CA THR A 75 -15.50 -39.05 -44.74
C THR A 75 -14.00 -38.91 -44.98
N GLU A 76 -13.20 -39.04 -43.93
CA GLU A 76 -11.73 -38.93 -44.01
C GLU A 76 -11.08 -39.97 -44.94
N THR A 77 -11.75 -41.09 -45.20
CA THR A 77 -11.20 -42.20 -46.00
C THR A 77 -12.12 -42.73 -47.08
N LYS A 78 -13.37 -42.24 -47.17
CA LYS A 78 -14.37 -42.77 -48.10
C LYS A 78 -15.30 -41.70 -48.64
N ALA A 79 -15.79 -41.92 -49.86
CA ALA A 79 -16.84 -41.11 -50.44
C ALA A 79 -17.78 -41.98 -51.29
N THR A 80 -19.03 -41.55 -51.41
CA THR A 80 -20.00 -42.16 -52.33
C THR A 80 -20.10 -41.30 -53.57
N VAL A 81 -19.90 -41.89 -54.75
CA VAL A 81 -19.98 -41.21 -56.05
C VAL A 81 -21.18 -41.70 -56.84
N LYS A 82 -21.84 -40.79 -57.54
CA LYS A 82 -22.84 -41.07 -58.57
C LYS A 82 -22.42 -40.41 -59.89
N SER A 83 -23.04 -40.83 -60.98
CA SER A 83 -22.91 -40.20 -62.29
C SER A 83 -24.29 -39.92 -62.85
N ASP A 84 -24.44 -38.86 -63.63
CA ASP A 84 -25.67 -38.64 -64.40
C ASP A 84 -25.71 -39.57 -65.65
N ASP A 85 -24.55 -40.09 -66.07
CA ASP A 85 -24.39 -40.95 -67.24
C ASP A 85 -24.63 -42.45 -66.96
N TYR A 86 -24.64 -42.87 -65.69
CA TYR A 86 -24.71 -44.27 -65.25
C TYR A 86 -25.66 -44.43 -64.07
N THR A 87 -26.30 -45.59 -63.93
CA THR A 87 -27.18 -45.87 -62.78
C THR A 87 -26.40 -46.37 -61.56
N GLY A 88 -26.94 -46.17 -60.37
CA GLY A 88 -26.36 -46.62 -59.11
C GLY A 88 -25.32 -45.66 -58.50
N GLN A 89 -24.83 -46.03 -57.33
CA GLN A 89 -23.81 -45.27 -56.58
C GLN A 89 -22.69 -46.21 -56.16
N VAL A 90 -21.47 -45.71 -56.10
CA VAL A 90 -20.27 -46.50 -55.78
C VAL A 90 -19.51 -45.84 -54.65
N ASN A 91 -19.06 -46.64 -53.68
CA ASN A 91 -18.14 -46.16 -52.66
C ASN A 91 -16.70 -46.26 -53.15
N VAL A 92 -15.96 -45.18 -52.98
CA VAL A 92 -14.52 -45.10 -53.21
C VAL A 92 -13.78 -44.88 -51.89
N THR A 93 -12.54 -45.33 -51.81
CA THR A 93 -11.68 -45.20 -50.64
C THR A 93 -10.40 -44.45 -50.99
N PHE A 94 -9.83 -43.71 -50.02
CA PHE A 94 -8.59 -42.96 -50.20
C PHE A 94 -7.90 -42.71 -48.84
N THR A 95 -6.64 -42.29 -48.90
CA THR A 95 -5.91 -41.70 -47.76
C THR A 95 -5.64 -40.22 -48.04
N VAL A 96 -5.50 -39.41 -46.99
CA VAL A 96 -5.25 -37.96 -47.13
C VAL A 96 -3.81 -37.67 -46.78
N LYS A 97 -3.10 -36.99 -47.68
CA LYS A 97 -1.80 -36.39 -47.39
C LYS A 97 -1.92 -34.86 -47.39
N PRO A 98 -1.56 -34.20 -46.28
CA PRO A 98 -1.47 -32.75 -46.27
C PRO A 98 -0.46 -32.25 -47.31
N LYS A 99 -0.84 -31.24 -48.07
CA LYS A 99 0.07 -30.54 -48.96
C LYS A 99 1.09 -29.78 -48.11
N GLU A 100 2.33 -30.23 -48.12
CA GLU A 100 3.42 -29.47 -47.53
C GLU A 100 3.61 -28.16 -48.30
N VAL A 101 3.25 -27.05 -47.66
CA VAL A 101 3.62 -25.72 -48.16
C VAL A 101 5.00 -25.42 -47.59
N SER A 102 6.02 -25.43 -48.42
CA SER A 102 7.36 -25.02 -48.01
C SER A 102 7.32 -23.56 -47.57
N LYS A 103 7.41 -23.32 -46.25
CA LYS A 103 7.54 -21.99 -45.69
C LYS A 103 8.94 -21.45 -46.01
N VAL A 104 8.99 -20.21 -46.50
CA VAL A 104 10.25 -19.50 -46.79
C VAL A 104 10.96 -19.18 -45.48
N GLU A 105 12.30 -19.15 -45.48
CA GLU A 105 13.08 -18.81 -44.29
C GLU A 105 13.03 -17.30 -43.98
N LEU A 106 12.78 -16.94 -42.72
CA LEU A 106 12.62 -15.55 -42.27
C LEU A 106 13.86 -14.69 -42.59
N SER A 107 15.05 -15.28 -42.56
CA SER A 107 16.32 -14.62 -42.87
C SER A 107 16.40 -14.10 -44.32
N THR A 108 15.63 -14.66 -45.24
CA THR A 108 15.60 -14.26 -46.66
C THR A 108 14.67 -13.07 -46.92
N VAL A 109 13.67 -12.86 -46.07
CA VAL A 109 12.68 -11.79 -46.18
C VAL A 109 12.95 -10.63 -45.22
N LEU A 110 13.56 -10.89 -44.05
CA LEU A 110 14.01 -9.87 -43.10
C LEU A 110 15.42 -9.41 -43.48
N LYS A 111 15.48 -8.48 -44.43
CA LYS A 111 16.72 -7.98 -45.03
C LYS A 111 17.46 -7.01 -44.09
N THR A 112 16.74 -6.11 -43.44
CA THR A 112 17.32 -5.10 -42.53
C THR A 112 17.30 -5.59 -41.10
N LYS A 113 18.46 -6.07 -40.63
CA LYS A 113 18.66 -6.58 -39.25
C LYS A 113 19.11 -5.49 -38.28
N GLU A 114 19.77 -4.46 -38.77
CA GLU A 114 20.17 -3.27 -38.02
C GLU A 114 19.03 -2.25 -38.04
N LEU A 115 18.27 -2.19 -36.96
CA LEU A 115 17.05 -1.38 -36.90
C LEU A 115 17.32 0.10 -36.63
N GLY A 116 18.56 0.44 -36.27
CA GLY A 116 18.99 1.78 -35.92
C GLY A 116 18.54 2.18 -34.51
N GLU A 117 18.20 3.44 -34.34
CA GLU A 117 17.75 4.01 -33.08
C GLU A 117 16.25 3.75 -32.86
N ILE A 118 15.89 3.22 -31.69
CA ILE A 118 14.50 3.07 -31.25
C ILE A 118 14.27 4.05 -30.11
N THR A 119 13.31 4.95 -30.32
CA THR A 119 12.89 5.90 -29.30
C THR A 119 11.92 5.25 -28.32
N SER A 120 12.27 5.20 -27.02
CA SER A 120 11.44 4.60 -25.97
C SER A 120 11.40 5.47 -24.71
N LYS A 121 10.33 5.36 -23.91
CA LYS A 121 10.10 6.25 -22.76
C LYS A 121 11.12 6.06 -21.63
N ASP A 122 11.54 4.83 -21.34
CA ASP A 122 12.27 4.50 -20.11
C ASP A 122 13.64 3.84 -20.34
N LEU A 123 14.34 4.17 -21.45
CA LEU A 123 15.57 3.50 -21.93
C LEU A 123 15.43 1.97 -22.14
N LYS A 124 14.25 1.42 -21.87
CA LYS A 124 13.90 0.02 -22.05
C LYS A 124 12.89 -0.09 -23.19
N VAL A 125 13.37 -0.57 -24.33
CA VAL A 125 12.56 -0.82 -25.51
C VAL A 125 11.60 -1.99 -25.27
N THR A 126 10.34 -1.82 -25.67
CA THR A 126 9.36 -2.91 -25.61
C THR A 126 9.42 -3.79 -26.86
N LYS A 127 8.89 -5.02 -26.78
CA LYS A 127 8.82 -5.95 -27.92
C LYS A 127 8.05 -5.36 -29.09
N GLU A 128 6.98 -4.61 -28.79
CA GLU A 128 6.13 -3.95 -29.78
C GLU A 128 6.89 -2.82 -30.50
N GLU A 129 7.72 -2.06 -29.79
CA GLU A 129 8.57 -1.02 -30.38
C GLU A 129 9.60 -1.62 -31.35
N ILE A 130 10.19 -2.78 -31.00
CA ILE A 130 11.09 -3.53 -31.89
C ILE A 130 10.34 -4.02 -33.12
N ILE A 131 9.18 -4.66 -32.95
CA ILE A 131 8.38 -5.18 -34.08
C ILE A 131 7.96 -4.05 -35.02
N ARG A 132 7.53 -2.91 -34.48
CA ARG A 132 7.19 -1.72 -35.27
C ARG A 132 8.38 -1.27 -36.11
N GLN A 133 9.56 -1.19 -35.49
CA GLN A 133 10.79 -0.80 -36.19
C GLN A 133 11.20 -1.83 -37.26
N ILE A 134 11.05 -3.13 -36.99
CA ILE A 134 11.28 -4.18 -38.00
C ILE A 134 10.37 -3.97 -39.20
N LYS A 135 9.07 -3.73 -38.98
CA LYS A 135 8.07 -3.52 -40.04
C LYS A 135 8.31 -2.23 -40.83
N GLU A 136 8.80 -1.18 -40.19
CA GLU A 136 9.17 0.07 -40.84
C GLU A 136 10.41 -0.09 -41.75
N LYS A 137 11.40 -0.89 -41.31
CA LYS A 137 12.64 -1.13 -42.06
C LYS A 137 12.55 -2.30 -43.06
N ASN A 138 11.51 -3.13 -42.95
CA ASN A 138 11.25 -4.28 -43.80
C ASN A 138 9.78 -4.28 -44.22
N ASN A 139 9.42 -3.40 -45.17
CA ASN A 139 8.03 -3.18 -45.60
C ASN A 139 7.29 -4.47 -46.03
N ASP A 140 8.00 -5.44 -46.59
CA ASP A 140 7.44 -6.75 -47.01
C ASP A 140 6.86 -7.55 -45.82
N LEU A 141 7.23 -7.18 -44.58
CA LEU A 141 6.77 -7.82 -43.33
C LEU A 141 5.68 -7.02 -42.61
N LYS A 142 5.20 -5.89 -43.16
CA LYS A 142 4.26 -4.98 -42.49
C LYS A 142 2.98 -5.66 -42.01
N ASP A 143 2.44 -6.56 -42.82
CA ASP A 143 1.20 -7.29 -42.50
C ASP A 143 1.45 -8.70 -41.97
N LYS A 144 2.72 -9.06 -41.74
CA LYS A 144 3.10 -10.38 -41.23
C LYS A 144 3.07 -10.42 -39.71
N ASN A 145 2.81 -11.60 -39.16
CA ASN A 145 2.75 -11.79 -37.72
C ASN A 145 4.15 -12.08 -37.17
N LEU A 146 4.82 -11.06 -36.65
CA LEU A 146 6.16 -11.14 -36.07
C LEU A 146 6.08 -11.23 -34.55
N GLN A 147 6.95 -12.05 -33.96
CA GLN A 147 7.03 -12.23 -32.51
C GLN A 147 8.48 -12.14 -32.03
N ILE A 148 8.72 -11.41 -30.93
CA ILE A 148 10.01 -11.39 -30.26
C ILE A 148 10.08 -12.53 -29.24
N VAL A 149 11.05 -13.42 -29.45
CA VAL A 149 11.30 -14.60 -28.61
C VAL A 149 12.56 -14.46 -27.77
N GLY A 150 12.59 -15.18 -26.67
CA GLY A 150 13.68 -15.12 -25.70
C GLY A 150 13.73 -13.79 -24.94
N GLU A 151 14.88 -13.57 -24.31
CA GLU A 151 15.20 -12.35 -23.59
C GLU A 151 15.72 -11.28 -24.57
N THR A 152 15.15 -10.08 -24.48
CA THR A 152 15.64 -8.90 -25.22
C THR A 152 16.71 -8.21 -24.40
N THR A 153 17.87 -7.95 -25.01
CA THR A 153 18.89 -7.10 -24.39
C THR A 153 18.67 -5.64 -24.80
N GLU A 154 19.46 -4.72 -24.26
CA GLU A 154 19.40 -3.29 -24.61
C GLU A 154 19.73 -3.00 -26.07
N THR A 155 20.36 -3.95 -26.78
CA THR A 155 20.82 -3.73 -28.17
C THR A 155 20.44 -4.84 -29.13
N LYS A 156 19.80 -5.93 -28.67
CA LYS A 156 19.50 -7.10 -29.50
C LYS A 156 18.19 -7.77 -29.14
N ALA A 157 17.56 -8.35 -30.16
CA ALA A 157 16.39 -9.21 -30.00
C ALA A 157 16.36 -10.32 -31.05
N THR A 158 15.67 -11.41 -30.74
CA THR A 158 15.42 -12.51 -31.67
C THR A 158 13.97 -12.48 -32.11
N VAL A 159 13.74 -12.47 -33.42
CA VAL A 159 12.40 -12.46 -34.03
C VAL A 159 12.10 -13.78 -34.73
N LYS A 160 10.85 -14.22 -34.61
CA LYS A 160 10.26 -15.31 -35.39
C LYS A 160 8.96 -14.85 -36.05
N SER A 161 8.43 -15.69 -36.94
CA SER A 161 7.11 -15.53 -37.54
C SER A 161 6.46 -16.88 -37.72
N ASP A 162 5.13 -16.94 -37.64
CA ASP A 162 4.39 -18.17 -37.94
C ASP A 162 4.27 -18.39 -39.46
N ASP A 163 4.48 -17.34 -40.27
CA ASP A 163 4.43 -17.39 -41.73
C ASP A 163 5.73 -17.91 -42.37
N TYR A 164 6.84 -17.92 -41.62
CA TYR A 164 8.18 -18.23 -42.10
C TYR A 164 8.88 -19.27 -41.21
N THR A 165 9.90 -19.96 -41.74
CA THR A 165 10.78 -20.83 -40.93
C THR A 165 11.96 -20.03 -40.36
N GLY A 166 12.58 -20.54 -39.28
CA GLY A 166 13.78 -19.95 -38.71
C GLY A 166 13.52 -18.75 -37.78
N GLN A 167 14.61 -18.25 -37.20
CA GLN A 167 14.63 -17.08 -36.32
C GLN A 167 15.77 -16.15 -36.75
N VAL A 168 15.59 -14.84 -36.57
CA VAL A 168 16.58 -13.83 -36.96
C VAL A 168 16.92 -12.95 -35.78
N ASN A 169 18.19 -12.68 -35.58
CA ASN A 169 18.64 -11.67 -34.62
C ASN A 169 18.67 -10.29 -35.27
N VAL A 170 18.12 -9.31 -34.57
CA VAL A 170 18.14 -7.89 -34.94
C VAL A 170 18.89 -7.10 -33.89
N THR A 171 19.50 -5.99 -34.31
CA THR A 171 20.27 -5.07 -33.47
C THR A 171 19.67 -3.67 -33.49
N PHE A 172 19.77 -2.95 -32.38
CA PHE A 172 19.28 -1.58 -32.25
C PHE A 172 20.06 -0.81 -31.17
N THR A 173 19.85 0.50 -31.13
CA THR A 173 20.23 1.37 -30.01
C THR A 173 18.98 2.02 -29.44
N VAL A 174 19.00 2.36 -28.14
CA VAL A 174 17.86 3.00 -27.49
C VAL A 174 18.16 4.47 -27.24
N LYS A 175 17.25 5.34 -27.72
CA LYS A 175 17.25 6.75 -27.34
C LYS A 175 16.04 7.04 -26.46
N PRO A 176 16.22 7.77 -25.34
CA PRO A 176 15.09 8.19 -24.53
C PRO A 176 14.18 9.11 -25.36
N LYS A 177 12.87 8.86 -25.26
CA LYS A 177 11.88 9.75 -25.84
C LYS A 177 11.92 11.07 -25.08
N GLU A 178 12.44 12.11 -25.73
CA GLU A 178 12.33 13.47 -25.21
C GLU A 178 10.86 13.87 -25.18
N VAL A 179 10.25 13.81 -24.01
CA VAL A 179 8.96 14.44 -23.77
C VAL A 179 9.26 15.91 -23.49
N SER A 180 8.94 16.77 -24.44
CA SER A 180 9.03 18.22 -24.26
C SER A 180 8.13 18.61 -23.07
N LYS A 181 8.74 18.86 -21.90
CA LYS A 181 8.01 19.34 -20.73
C LYS A 181 7.60 20.79 -20.96
N VAL A 182 6.33 21.08 -20.71
CA VAL A 182 5.77 22.44 -20.78
C VAL A 182 6.44 23.31 -19.70
N GLU A 183 6.63 24.60 -19.97
CA GLU A 183 7.22 25.52 -19.01
C GLU A 183 6.23 25.83 -17.86
N LEU A 184 6.69 25.74 -16.61
CA LEU A 184 5.87 25.94 -15.41
C LEU A 184 5.18 27.31 -15.39
N SER A 185 5.83 28.33 -15.95
CA SER A 185 5.30 29.70 -16.05
C SER A 185 4.03 29.81 -16.89
N THR A 186 3.79 28.87 -17.80
CA THR A 186 2.60 28.84 -18.67
C THR A 186 1.38 28.20 -17.99
N VAL A 187 1.61 27.33 -17.01
CA VAL A 187 0.55 26.60 -16.29
C VAL A 187 0.30 27.18 -14.89
N LEU A 188 1.31 27.76 -14.23
CA LEU A 188 1.18 28.49 -12.96
C LEU A 188 0.77 29.94 -13.27
N LYS A 189 -0.53 30.12 -13.52
CA LYS A 189 -1.14 31.39 -13.94
C LYS A 189 -1.22 32.40 -12.80
N THR A 190 -1.59 31.96 -11.60
CA THR A 190 -1.75 32.82 -10.42
C THR A 190 -0.48 32.77 -9.56
N LYS A 191 0.36 33.81 -9.68
CA LYS A 191 1.62 33.97 -8.93
C LYS A 191 1.44 34.75 -7.63
N GLU A 192 0.45 35.63 -7.58
CA GLU A 192 0.02 36.37 -6.39
C GLU A 192 -0.94 35.49 -5.59
N LEU A 193 -0.42 34.83 -4.55
CA LEU A 193 -1.19 33.87 -3.75
C LEU A 193 -2.10 34.54 -2.72
N GLY A 194 -1.87 35.83 -2.46
CA GLY A 194 -2.57 36.62 -1.46
C GLY A 194 -2.13 36.27 -0.03
N GLU A 195 -3.06 36.39 0.90
CA GLU A 195 -2.82 36.11 2.32
C GLU A 195 -2.79 34.60 2.60
N ILE A 196 -1.70 34.12 3.20
CA ILE A 196 -1.58 32.77 3.72
C ILE A 196 -1.72 32.80 5.23
N LYS A 197 -2.73 32.08 5.73
CA LYS A 197 -2.95 31.90 7.17
C LYS A 197 -2.03 30.80 7.70
N SER A 198 -1.02 31.19 8.46
CA SER A 198 -0.08 30.28 9.14
C SER A 198 -0.24 30.36 10.65
N LYS A 199 0.08 29.27 11.37
CA LYS A 199 0.05 29.26 12.84
C LYS A 199 1.02 30.29 13.45
N ASP A 200 2.14 30.51 12.77
CA ASP A 200 3.19 31.44 13.15
C ASP A 200 3.32 32.55 12.08
N LEU A 201 4.10 33.60 12.36
CA LEU A 201 4.39 34.65 11.37
C LEU A 201 5.27 34.17 10.20
N LYS A 202 5.78 32.93 10.28
CA LYS A 202 6.51 32.26 9.20
C LYS A 202 5.58 31.24 8.54
N VAL A 203 5.46 31.33 7.22
CA VAL A 203 4.73 30.33 6.42
C VAL A 203 5.64 29.14 6.12
N THR A 204 5.08 27.94 6.14
CA THR A 204 5.76 26.70 5.75
C THR A 204 5.72 26.50 4.23
N LYS A 205 6.64 25.70 3.69
CA LYS A 205 6.66 25.36 2.26
C LYS A 205 5.37 24.67 1.83
N GLU A 206 4.83 23.81 2.70
CA GLU A 206 3.61 23.06 2.50
C GLU A 206 2.38 23.98 2.42
N GLU A 207 2.31 25.02 3.26
CA GLU A 207 1.25 26.02 3.20
C GLU A 207 1.29 26.84 1.91
N ILE A 208 2.48 27.22 1.44
CA ILE A 208 2.66 27.88 0.13
C ILE A 208 2.19 26.95 -1.01
N ILE A 209 2.62 25.68 -1.02
CA ILE A 209 2.22 24.71 -2.05
C ILE A 209 0.71 24.50 -2.05
N ARG A 210 0.09 24.39 -0.87
CA ARG A 210 -1.36 24.26 -0.75
C ARG A 210 -2.07 25.48 -1.35
N GLN A 211 -1.60 26.69 -1.05
CA GLN A 211 -2.15 27.92 -1.60
C GLN A 211 -1.96 28.00 -3.13
N ILE A 212 -0.81 27.58 -3.66
CA ILE A 212 -0.58 27.49 -5.11
C ILE A 212 -1.61 26.58 -5.76
N LYS A 213 -1.83 25.38 -5.20
CA LYS A 213 -2.78 24.39 -5.72
C LYS A 213 -4.23 24.85 -5.63
N GLU A 214 -4.57 25.61 -4.60
CA GLU A 214 -5.91 26.21 -4.44
C GLU A 214 -6.16 27.32 -5.49
N LYS A 215 -5.14 28.11 -5.82
CA LYS A 215 -5.23 29.20 -6.80
C LYS A 215 -4.97 28.77 -8.25
N ASN A 216 -4.41 27.59 -8.47
CA ASN A 216 -4.08 27.01 -9.76
C ASN A 216 -4.56 25.56 -9.82
N ASN A 217 -5.86 25.35 -10.00
CA ASN A 217 -6.49 24.03 -9.96
C ASN A 217 -5.84 22.99 -10.91
N ASP A 218 -5.32 23.42 -12.05
CA ASP A 218 -4.62 22.56 -13.02
C ASP A 218 -3.36 21.90 -12.44
N LEU A 219 -2.83 22.44 -11.33
CA LEU A 219 -1.64 21.94 -10.63
C LEU A 219 -1.96 21.12 -9.38
N LYS A 220 -3.24 20.88 -9.06
CA LYS A 220 -3.68 20.23 -7.81
C LYS A 220 -3.03 18.87 -7.58
N ASP A 221 -2.93 18.06 -8.63
CA ASP A 221 -2.36 16.70 -8.58
C ASP A 221 -0.89 16.65 -9.01
N LYS A 222 -0.28 17.81 -9.30
CA LYS A 222 1.11 17.90 -9.75
C LYS A 222 2.06 17.94 -8.56
N ASN A 223 3.27 17.43 -8.80
CA ASN A 223 4.32 17.48 -7.80
C ASN A 223 5.02 18.84 -7.85
N LEU A 224 4.72 19.71 -6.88
CA LEU A 224 5.31 21.04 -6.76
C LEU A 224 6.28 21.06 -5.58
N GLN A 225 7.40 21.75 -5.74
CA GLN A 225 8.44 21.88 -4.72
C GLN A 225 8.86 23.34 -4.57
N ILE A 226 9.03 23.79 -3.33
CA ILE A 226 9.62 25.09 -3.02
C ILE A 226 11.14 24.94 -2.91
N VAL A 227 11.86 25.63 -3.78
CA VAL A 227 13.33 25.63 -3.86
C VAL A 227 13.94 26.93 -3.36
N GLY A 228 15.18 26.82 -2.89
CA GLY A 228 15.89 27.94 -2.30
C GLY A 228 15.32 28.37 -0.95
N GLU A 229 15.73 29.56 -0.54
CA GLU A 229 15.27 30.22 0.67
C GLU A 229 13.93 30.92 0.43
N THR A 230 12.97 30.69 1.33
CA THR A 230 11.68 31.38 1.34
C THR A 230 11.80 32.64 2.16
N THR A 231 11.41 33.78 1.59
CA THR A 231 11.28 35.04 2.32
C THR A 231 9.86 35.15 2.90
N GLU A 232 9.60 36.19 3.70
CA GLU A 232 8.28 36.45 4.29
C GLU A 232 7.19 36.75 3.24
N THR A 233 7.57 37.11 2.02
CA THR A 233 6.61 37.50 0.97
C THR A 233 6.79 36.79 -0.37
N LYS A 234 7.82 35.95 -0.51
CA LYS A 234 8.18 35.35 -1.80
C LYS A 234 8.79 33.97 -1.65
N ALA A 235 8.44 33.09 -2.58
CA ALA A 235 9.03 31.76 -2.74
C ALA A 235 9.24 31.38 -4.21
N THR A 236 10.20 30.50 -4.46
CA THR A 236 10.47 29.96 -5.80
C THR A 236 9.94 28.53 -5.90
N VAL A 237 9.14 28.26 -6.91
CA VAL A 237 8.47 26.98 -7.16
C VAL A 237 9.09 26.30 -8.36
N LYS A 238 9.29 24.99 -8.27
CA LYS A 238 9.59 24.11 -9.40
C LYS A 238 8.65 22.91 -9.41
N SER A 239 8.69 22.14 -10.50
CA SER A 239 8.01 20.87 -10.61
C SER A 239 8.83 19.91 -11.46
N ASP A 240 8.78 18.62 -11.16
CA ASP A 240 9.41 17.61 -12.00
C ASP A 240 8.59 17.34 -13.28
N ASP A 241 7.31 17.73 -13.31
CA ASP A 241 6.42 17.58 -14.47
C ASP A 241 6.62 18.68 -15.53
N TYR A 242 7.25 19.80 -15.15
CA TYR A 242 7.39 21.01 -15.96
C TYR A 242 8.84 21.49 -16.03
N THR A 243 9.18 22.31 -17.03
CA THR A 243 10.48 23.00 -17.09
C THR A 243 10.40 24.38 -16.41
N GLY A 244 11.55 24.93 -16.02
CA GLY A 244 11.64 26.27 -15.44
C GLY A 244 11.25 26.36 -13.96
N GLN A 245 11.37 27.57 -13.42
CA GLN A 245 11.01 27.90 -12.04
C GLN A 245 10.18 29.18 -12.03
N VAL A 246 9.25 29.29 -11.09
CA VAL A 246 8.34 30.43 -11.00
C VAL A 246 8.39 31.01 -9.60
N ASN A 247 8.55 32.32 -9.51
CA ASN A 247 8.39 33.05 -8.26
C ASN A 247 6.91 33.29 -7.97
N VAL A 248 6.50 33.04 -6.74
CA VAL A 248 5.18 33.38 -6.20
C VAL A 248 5.33 34.38 -5.07
N ILE A 249 4.32 35.23 -4.90
CA ILE A 249 4.29 36.30 -3.92
C ILE A 249 3.07 36.11 -3.01
N PHE A 250 3.23 36.41 -1.72
CA PHE A 250 2.19 36.24 -0.71
C PHE A 250 2.40 37.21 0.46
N THR A 251 1.39 37.31 1.33
CA THR A 251 1.51 37.89 2.66
C THR A 251 1.18 36.84 3.71
N VAL A 252 1.73 36.97 4.91
CA VAL A 252 1.45 36.03 6.02
C VAL A 252 0.52 36.70 7.01
N LYS A 253 -0.57 36.02 7.36
CA LYS A 253 -1.41 36.40 8.50
C LYS A 253 -1.36 35.29 9.53
N GLN A 254 -1.13 35.65 10.78
CA GLN A 254 -1.21 34.69 11.86
C GLN A 254 -2.65 34.19 11.98
N LYS A 255 -2.82 32.87 11.94
CA LYS A 255 -4.08 32.21 12.18
C LYS A 255 -4.44 32.42 13.64
N GLU A 256 -5.47 33.22 13.89
CA GLU A 256 -6.04 33.36 15.22
C GLU A 256 -6.52 31.99 15.68
N VAL A 257 -5.86 31.44 16.69
CA VAL A 257 -6.35 30.25 17.38
C VAL A 257 -7.29 30.78 18.46
N SER A 258 -8.59 30.66 18.23
CA SER A 258 -9.59 31.01 19.25
C SER A 258 -9.37 30.09 20.46
N LYS A 259 -8.77 30.64 21.53
CA LYS A 259 -8.61 29.94 22.80
C LYS A 259 -9.98 29.81 23.45
N VAL A 260 -10.28 28.61 23.95
CA VAL A 260 -11.50 28.31 24.68
C VAL A 260 -11.48 29.03 26.04
N GLU A 261 -12.63 29.46 26.55
CA GLU A 261 -12.71 30.12 27.86
C GLU A 261 -12.50 29.12 29.00
N LEU A 262 -11.63 29.45 29.97
CA LEU A 262 -11.27 28.59 31.10
C LEU A 262 -12.51 28.19 31.91
N SER A 263 -13.51 29.06 32.00
CA SER A 263 -14.77 28.82 32.71
C SER A 263 -15.60 27.66 32.13
N THR A 264 -15.43 27.34 30.84
CA THR A 264 -16.14 26.22 30.19
C THR A 264 -15.48 24.87 30.41
N VAL A 265 -14.18 24.85 30.76
CA VAL A 265 -13.40 23.61 30.96
C VAL A 265 -13.13 23.34 32.44
N LEU A 266 -13.01 24.37 33.28
CA LEU A 266 -12.90 24.27 34.74
C LEU A 266 -14.32 24.17 35.34
N LYS A 267 -14.87 22.95 35.27
CA LYS A 267 -16.25 22.64 35.67
C LYS A 267 -16.43 22.66 37.19
N THR A 268 -15.48 22.14 37.95
CA THR A 268 -15.53 22.05 39.41
C THR A 268 -14.76 23.21 40.04
N LYS A 269 -15.48 24.22 40.51
CA LYS A 269 -14.93 25.43 41.17
C LYS A 269 -14.84 25.30 42.69
N GLU A 270 -15.66 24.44 43.28
CA GLU A 270 -15.62 24.11 44.70
C GLU A 270 -14.67 22.92 44.89
N LEU A 271 -13.47 23.21 45.37
CA LEU A 271 -12.40 22.22 45.49
C LEU A 271 -12.53 21.35 46.75
N GLY A 272 -13.38 21.77 47.69
CA GLY A 272 -13.58 21.14 48.98
C GLY A 272 -12.43 21.41 49.95
N GLU A 273 -12.17 20.44 50.82
CA GLU A 273 -11.10 20.51 51.81
C GLU A 273 -9.72 20.25 51.17
N ILE A 274 -8.79 21.19 51.37
CA ILE A 274 -7.38 21.04 51.01
C ILE A 274 -6.59 20.79 52.30
N LYS A 275 -5.95 19.62 52.36
CA LYS A 275 -5.05 19.27 53.46
C LYS A 275 -3.68 19.90 53.23
N SER A 276 -3.30 20.86 54.07
CA SER A 276 -2.01 21.54 54.04
C SER A 276 -1.25 21.36 55.35
N LYS A 277 0.07 21.45 55.33
CA LYS A 277 0.88 21.35 56.56
C LYS A 277 0.62 22.52 57.52
N ASP A 278 0.33 23.68 56.96
CA ASP A 278 0.08 24.91 57.68
C ASP A 278 -1.41 25.31 57.60
N LEU A 279 -1.80 26.34 58.35
CA LEU A 279 -3.14 26.93 58.27
C LEU A 279 -3.39 27.70 56.95
N LYS A 280 -2.35 27.87 56.12
CA LYS A 280 -2.43 28.50 54.79
C LYS A 280 -2.07 27.49 53.72
N VAL A 281 -2.93 27.35 52.72
CA VAL A 281 -2.64 26.54 51.53
C VAL A 281 -1.68 27.26 50.58
N THR A 282 -0.81 26.49 49.96
CA THR A 282 0.08 26.96 48.89
C THR A 282 -0.64 27.00 47.54
N LYS A 283 -0.12 27.78 46.59
CA LYS A 283 -0.67 27.86 45.22
C LYS A 283 -0.60 26.50 44.53
N GLU A 284 0.46 25.75 44.78
CA GLU A 284 0.71 24.41 44.25
C GLU A 284 -0.32 23.40 44.77
N GLU A 285 -0.67 23.47 46.06
CA GLU A 285 -1.72 22.63 46.64
C GLU A 285 -3.09 22.91 46.02
N ILE A 286 -3.42 24.18 45.78
CA ILE A 286 -4.66 24.59 45.09
C ILE A 286 -4.66 24.06 43.65
N ILE A 287 -3.57 24.24 42.89
CA ILE A 287 -3.47 23.74 41.50
C ILE A 287 -3.62 22.22 41.45
N ARG A 288 -2.97 21.50 42.37
CA ARG A 288 -3.11 20.05 42.47
C ARG A 288 -4.56 19.64 42.70
N GLN A 289 -5.25 20.29 43.62
CA GLN A 289 -6.66 20.04 43.91
C GLN A 289 -7.56 20.34 42.70
N ILE A 290 -7.28 21.43 41.97
CA ILE A 290 -8.00 21.76 40.72
C ILE A 290 -7.84 20.63 39.70
N LYS A 291 -6.62 20.14 39.49
CA LYS A 291 -6.31 19.06 38.53
C LYS A 291 -6.93 17.73 38.93
N GLU A 292 -7.03 17.46 40.24
CA GLU A 292 -7.71 16.26 40.76
C GLU A 292 -9.23 16.30 40.54
N LYS A 293 -9.84 17.48 40.69
CA LYS A 293 -11.30 17.69 40.51
C LYS A 293 -11.72 17.96 39.07
N ASN A 294 -10.77 18.32 38.20
CA ASN A 294 -10.98 18.64 36.79
C ASN A 294 -9.94 17.89 35.96
N ASN A 295 -10.14 16.58 35.78
CA ASN A 295 -9.18 15.68 35.10
C ASN A 295 -8.77 16.16 33.69
N ASP A 296 -9.67 16.83 32.97
CA ASP A 296 -9.39 17.41 31.64
C ASP A 296 -8.27 18.48 31.66
N LEU A 297 -7.95 19.02 32.85
CA LEU A 297 -6.91 20.04 33.07
C LEU A 297 -5.61 19.46 33.64
N LYS A 298 -5.49 18.15 33.82
CA LYS A 298 -4.34 17.51 34.51
C LYS A 298 -2.99 17.87 33.86
N ASP A 299 -2.94 17.89 32.53
CA ASP A 299 -1.72 18.21 31.76
C ASP A 299 -1.65 19.67 31.31
N LYS A 300 -2.60 20.50 31.74
CA LYS A 300 -2.65 21.92 31.37
C LYS A 300 -1.82 22.78 32.31
N ASN A 301 -1.31 23.88 31.78
CA ASN A 301 -0.56 24.85 32.57
C ASN A 301 -1.54 25.79 33.29
N LEU A 302 -1.73 25.59 34.59
CA LEU A 302 -2.60 26.41 35.44
C LEU A 302 -1.75 27.26 36.37
N GLN A 303 -2.17 28.50 36.59
CA GLN A 303 -1.47 29.46 37.45
C GLN A 303 -2.47 30.14 38.39
N ILE A 304 -2.10 30.29 39.66
CA ILE A 304 -2.86 31.12 40.61
C ILE A 304 -2.38 32.57 40.52
N VAL A 305 -3.30 33.46 40.18
CA VAL A 305 -3.05 34.90 40.05
C VAL A 305 -3.73 35.70 41.15
N GLY A 306 -3.16 36.88 41.42
CA GLY A 306 -3.58 37.74 42.51
C GLY A 306 -3.24 37.18 43.89
N GLU A 307 -3.84 37.80 44.90
CA GLU A 307 -3.77 37.35 46.29
C GLU A 307 -4.74 36.19 46.53
N THR A 308 -4.26 35.15 47.20
CA THR A 308 -5.08 34.03 47.67
C THR A 308 -5.61 34.34 49.07
N THR A 309 -6.91 34.14 49.29
CA THR A 309 -7.48 34.20 50.64
C THR A 309 -7.51 32.80 51.26
N GLU A 310 -7.94 32.70 52.51
CA GLU A 310 -8.08 31.41 53.22
C GLU A 310 -9.11 30.47 52.58
N THR A 311 -10.00 30.98 51.73
CA THR A 311 -11.10 30.20 51.13
C THR A 311 -11.25 30.35 49.63
N LYS A 312 -10.43 31.19 48.97
CA LYS A 312 -10.61 31.54 47.56
C LYS A 312 -9.29 31.80 46.84
N ALA A 313 -9.24 31.40 45.58
CA ALA A 313 -8.14 31.73 44.67
C ALA A 313 -8.65 32.02 43.25
N THR A 314 -7.90 32.81 42.49
CA THR A 314 -8.16 33.08 41.07
C THR A 314 -7.18 32.30 40.21
N VAL A 315 -7.70 31.53 39.26
CA VAL A 315 -6.93 30.65 38.37
C VAL A 315 -6.95 31.22 36.95
N LYS A 316 -5.80 31.18 36.28
CA LYS A 316 -5.66 31.41 34.84
C LYS A 316 -4.90 30.27 34.18
N SER A 317 -4.89 30.26 32.85
CA SER A 317 -4.08 29.36 32.04
C SER A 317 -3.63 30.05 30.77
N ASP A 318 -2.45 29.70 30.28
CA ASP A 318 -1.98 30.21 28.98
C ASP A 318 -2.66 29.48 27.80
N ASP A 319 -3.26 28.31 28.06
CA ASP A 319 -3.96 27.50 27.05
C ASP A 319 -5.40 28.00 26.80
N TYR A 320 -5.96 28.79 27.72
CA TYR A 320 -7.35 29.22 27.74
C TYR A 320 -7.48 30.74 27.90
N THR A 321 -8.64 31.31 27.57
CA THR A 321 -8.97 32.72 27.86
C THR A 321 -9.71 32.85 29.19
N GLY A 322 -9.70 34.05 29.79
CA GLY A 322 -10.43 34.33 31.02
C GLY A 322 -9.75 33.83 32.30
N GLN A 323 -10.39 34.10 33.43
CA GLN A 323 -9.94 33.69 34.77
C GLN A 323 -11.13 33.12 35.54
N VAL A 324 -10.86 32.15 36.42
CA VAL A 324 -11.90 31.47 37.18
C VAL A 324 -11.57 31.52 38.67
N ASN A 325 -12.55 31.93 39.46
CA ASN A 325 -12.47 31.83 40.91
C ASN A 325 -12.80 30.41 41.38
N VAL A 326 -11.97 29.87 42.26
CA VAL A 326 -12.18 28.60 42.95
C VAL A 326 -12.30 28.83 44.45
N ILE A 327 -13.06 27.96 45.12
CA ILE A 327 -13.37 28.06 46.55
C ILE A 327 -12.94 26.76 47.23
N PHE A 328 -12.39 26.86 48.43
CA PHE A 328 -11.91 25.72 49.22
C PHE A 328 -11.98 26.00 50.72
N THR A 329 -11.79 24.97 51.53
CA THR A 329 -11.50 25.07 52.97
C THR A 329 -10.13 24.48 53.26
N VAL A 330 -9.46 24.95 54.30
CA VAL A 330 -8.14 24.44 54.70
C VAL A 330 -8.30 23.55 55.92
N LYS A 331 -7.74 22.34 55.85
CA LYS A 331 -7.56 21.49 57.04
C LYS A 331 -6.08 21.28 57.27
N GLN A 332 -5.64 21.58 58.48
CA GLN A 332 -4.27 21.29 58.86
C GLN A 332 -4.06 19.78 58.85
N LYS A 333 -3.04 19.33 58.12
CA LYS A 333 -2.60 17.95 58.11
C LYS A 333 -1.96 17.68 59.46
N GLU A 334 -2.61 16.85 60.27
CA GLU A 334 -2.00 16.34 61.49
C GLU A 334 -0.70 15.63 61.12
N VAL A 335 0.42 16.18 61.60
CA VAL A 335 1.71 15.50 61.53
C VAL A 335 1.80 14.68 62.81
N SER A 336 1.47 13.40 62.73
CA SER A 336 1.74 12.47 63.83
C SER A 336 3.26 12.48 64.07
N LYS A 337 3.70 13.04 65.21
CA LYS A 337 5.09 12.89 65.67
C LYS A 337 5.28 11.41 66.06
N VAL A 338 6.47 10.87 65.86
CA VAL A 338 6.80 9.49 66.23
C VAL A 338 6.88 9.37 67.76
N GLU A 339 6.44 8.27 68.36
CA GLU A 339 6.56 8.00 69.81
C GLU A 339 8.03 7.82 70.21
N LEU A 340 8.49 8.52 71.26
CA LEU A 340 9.87 8.40 71.76
C LEU A 340 10.15 6.98 72.22
N SER A 341 9.15 6.30 72.78
CA SER A 341 9.23 4.90 73.20
C SER A 341 9.58 3.91 72.08
N THR A 342 9.28 4.24 70.81
CA THR A 342 9.60 3.40 69.65
C THR A 342 11.03 3.59 69.14
N VAL A 343 11.64 4.75 69.42
CA VAL A 343 13.01 5.08 68.97
C VAL A 343 14.05 4.97 70.07
N LEU A 344 13.65 5.11 71.35
CA LEU A 344 14.50 4.89 72.52
C LEU A 344 14.54 3.39 72.84
N LYS A 345 15.38 2.67 72.10
CA LYS A 345 15.52 1.21 72.14
C LYS A 345 16.11 0.68 73.45
N THR A 346 17.04 1.43 74.06
CA THR A 346 17.74 1.03 75.29
C THR A 346 17.33 1.93 76.44
N LYS A 347 16.45 1.41 77.30
CA LYS A 347 15.97 2.08 78.53
C LYS A 347 16.86 1.83 79.74
N GLU A 348 17.56 0.70 79.77
CA GLU A 348 18.55 0.38 80.79
C GLU A 348 19.91 0.99 80.42
N LEU A 349 20.26 2.10 81.07
CA LEU A 349 21.44 2.89 80.73
C LEU A 349 22.75 2.33 81.33
N GLY A 350 22.62 1.41 82.30
CA GLY A 350 23.72 0.82 83.06
C GLY A 350 24.25 1.73 84.16
N GLU A 351 25.52 1.55 84.52
CA GLU A 351 26.19 2.36 85.55
C GLU A 351 26.51 3.77 85.02
N ILE A 352 25.97 4.80 85.68
CA ILE A 352 26.33 6.20 85.45
C ILE A 352 27.26 6.64 86.57
N THR A 353 28.46 7.08 86.18
CA THR A 353 29.42 7.67 87.12
C THR A 353 29.24 9.17 87.18
N SER A 354 29.02 9.70 88.39
CA SER A 354 28.97 11.15 88.63
C SER A 354 29.98 11.54 89.71
N LYS A 355 30.53 12.76 89.60
CA LYS A 355 31.37 13.35 90.64
C LYS A 355 30.52 13.90 91.79
N ASP A 356 29.24 14.14 91.55
CA ASP A 356 28.32 14.68 92.52
C ASP A 356 27.74 13.59 93.43
N LEU A 357 26.99 13.99 94.46
CA LEU A 357 26.31 13.05 95.36
C LEU A 357 25.14 12.31 94.69
N LYS A 358 24.65 12.81 93.55
CA LYS A 358 23.58 12.23 92.74
C LYS A 358 23.89 12.41 91.26
N VAL A 359 23.33 11.56 90.40
CA VAL A 359 23.44 11.71 88.94
C VAL A 359 22.69 12.97 88.48
N THR A 360 23.31 13.75 87.59
CA THR A 360 22.71 14.95 86.99
C THR A 360 21.85 14.63 85.77
N LYS A 361 20.94 15.54 85.40
CA LYS A 361 20.06 15.37 84.22
C LYS A 361 20.89 15.29 82.94
N GLU A 362 21.95 16.07 82.85
CA GLU A 362 22.89 16.12 81.74
C GLU A 362 23.65 14.79 81.58
N GLU A 363 24.09 14.17 82.68
CA GLU A 363 24.75 12.87 82.66
C GLU A 363 23.80 11.77 82.17
N ILE A 364 22.53 11.79 82.58
CA ILE A 364 21.50 10.86 82.11
C ILE A 364 21.27 11.07 80.61
N ILE A 365 21.06 12.31 80.14
CA ILE A 365 20.87 12.60 78.72
C ILE A 365 22.08 12.15 77.88
N ARG A 366 23.30 12.40 78.38
CA ARG A 366 24.53 11.94 77.71
C ARG A 366 24.55 10.42 77.59
N GLN A 367 24.20 9.71 78.65
CA GLN A 367 24.15 8.25 78.65
C GLN A 367 23.04 7.70 77.73
N ILE A 368 21.86 8.33 77.70
CA ILE A 368 20.79 8.00 76.75
C ILE A 368 21.31 8.12 75.32
N LYS A 369 21.98 9.22 74.97
CA LYS A 369 22.52 9.46 73.62
C LYS A 369 23.67 8.52 73.25
N GLU A 370 24.45 8.07 74.23
CA GLU A 370 25.52 7.09 74.04
C GLU A 370 24.95 5.69 73.73
N LYS A 371 23.88 5.29 74.43
CA LYS A 371 23.22 3.98 74.25
C LYS A 371 22.22 3.95 73.10
N ASN A 372 21.64 5.10 72.75
CA ASN A 372 20.68 5.27 71.67
C ASN A 372 21.24 6.25 70.65
N SER A 373 22.15 5.77 69.79
CA SER A 373 22.86 6.60 68.80
C SER A 373 21.92 7.39 67.88
N ASP A 374 20.73 6.86 67.61
CA ASP A 374 19.69 7.48 66.78
C ASP A 374 19.15 8.79 67.41
N LEU A 375 19.38 9.01 68.71
CA LEU A 375 18.94 10.19 69.48
C LEU A 375 20.05 11.22 69.72
N LYS A 376 21.27 11.00 69.19
CA LYS A 376 22.45 11.83 69.51
C LYS A 376 22.22 13.33 69.24
N ASP A 377 21.56 13.65 68.14
CA ASP A 377 21.27 15.02 67.71
C ASP A 377 19.88 15.51 68.12
N LYS A 378 19.13 14.70 68.89
CA LYS A 378 17.78 15.04 69.33
C LYS A 378 17.80 15.86 70.61
N ASN A 379 16.80 16.74 70.75
CA ASN A 379 16.66 17.57 71.94
C ASN A 379 15.92 16.77 73.01
N LEU A 380 16.68 16.12 73.90
CA LEU A 380 16.15 15.34 75.02
C LEU A 380 16.15 16.17 76.30
N GLN A 381 15.10 16.02 77.10
CA GLN A 381 14.93 16.71 78.38
C GLN A 381 14.51 15.70 79.45
N ILE A 382 15.09 15.79 80.65
CA ILE A 382 14.61 15.03 81.82
C ILE A 382 13.43 15.78 82.45
N VAL A 383 12.34 15.05 82.65
CA VAL A 383 11.12 15.54 83.28
C VAL A 383 11.25 15.39 84.79
N GLY A 384 10.99 16.47 85.52
CA GLY A 384 11.10 16.48 86.99
C GLY A 384 12.53 16.29 87.50
N GLU A 385 12.67 15.84 88.75
CA GLU A 385 13.95 15.43 89.33
C GLU A 385 14.13 13.92 89.19
N PRO A 386 15.30 13.43 88.73
CA PRO A 386 15.57 12.00 88.65
C PRO A 386 15.64 11.37 90.06
N THR A 387 15.25 10.11 90.16
CA THR A 387 15.47 9.31 91.38
C THR A 387 16.88 8.71 91.38
N GLU A 388 17.23 7.94 92.41
CA GLU A 388 18.53 7.28 92.49
C GLU A 388 18.78 6.27 91.37
N THR A 389 17.71 5.74 90.76
CA THR A 389 17.79 4.65 89.76
C THR A 389 16.96 4.86 88.51
N LYS A 390 16.14 5.92 88.44
CA LYS A 390 15.20 6.15 87.33
C LYS A 390 15.11 7.62 86.94
N ALA A 391 14.80 7.86 85.68
CA ALA A 391 14.45 9.18 85.17
C ALA A 391 13.44 9.09 84.04
N THR A 392 12.59 10.11 83.90
CA THR A 392 11.66 10.23 82.78
C THR A 392 12.23 11.21 81.76
N VAL A 393 12.31 10.81 80.50
CA VAL A 393 12.82 11.63 79.40
C VAL A 393 11.70 11.97 78.41
N LYS A 394 11.72 13.20 77.92
CA LYS A 394 10.85 13.70 76.85
C LYS A 394 11.66 14.40 75.76
N SER A 395 11.01 14.70 74.63
CA SER A 395 11.59 15.47 73.54
C SER A 395 10.52 16.20 72.76
N ASP A 396 10.83 17.42 72.30
CA ASP A 396 9.91 18.16 71.43
C ASP A 396 9.80 17.53 70.03
N ASP A 397 10.75 16.68 69.64
CA ASP A 397 10.79 15.99 68.35
C ASP A 397 9.85 14.77 68.29
N PHE A 398 9.43 14.25 69.46
CA PHE A 398 8.70 13.00 69.59
C PHE A 398 7.40 13.19 70.40
N GLN A 399 6.48 12.23 70.35
CA GLN A 399 5.35 12.15 71.30
C GLN A 399 5.72 11.19 72.42
N ASP A 400 5.03 11.27 73.55
CA ASP A 400 5.25 10.48 74.78
C ASP A 400 6.49 10.84 75.63
N GLU A 401 6.48 10.37 76.88
CA GLU A 401 7.59 10.44 77.82
C GLU A 401 8.01 9.01 78.17
N VAL A 402 9.32 8.76 78.29
CA VAL A 402 9.86 7.40 78.46
C VAL A 402 10.66 7.33 79.75
N GLU A 403 10.40 6.32 80.58
CA GLU A 403 11.23 6.04 81.74
C GLU A 403 12.49 5.25 81.34
N VAL A 404 13.64 5.68 81.88
CA VAL A 404 14.94 5.02 81.76
C VAL A 404 15.45 4.64 83.14
N GLU A 405 16.18 3.54 83.22
CA GLU A 405 16.72 2.98 84.45
C GLU A 405 18.25 2.97 84.43
N PHE A 406 18.89 3.23 85.57
CA PHE A 406 20.34 3.25 85.70
C PHE A 406 20.77 2.87 87.13
N THR A 407 22.05 2.55 87.29
CA THR A 407 22.70 2.45 88.60
C THR A 407 23.68 3.60 88.78
N PHE A 408 23.75 4.15 89.98
CA PHE A 408 24.66 5.25 90.27
C PHE A 408 25.93 4.75 90.96
N LYS A 409 27.09 5.21 90.48
CA LYS A 409 28.37 5.06 91.17
C LYS A 409 29.06 6.41 91.35
N LYS A 410 29.30 6.79 92.59
CA LYS A 410 30.08 7.99 92.88
C LYS A 410 31.51 7.80 92.40
N LYS A 411 31.99 8.71 91.56
CA LYS A 411 33.37 8.74 91.09
C LYS A 411 34.24 9.26 92.23
N SER A 412 35.05 8.37 92.80
CA SER A 412 36.01 8.68 93.87
C SER A 412 37.03 9.73 93.45
#